data_AF-A0A368EYC9-F1
#
_entry.id   AF-A0A368EYC9-F1
#
_cell.length_a   1.000
_cell.length_b   1.000
_cell.length_c   1.000
_cell.angle_alpha   90.00
_cell.angle_beta   90.00
_cell.angle_gamma   90.00
#
_symmetry.space_group_name_H-M   'P 1'
#
loop_
_entity.id
_entity.type
_entity.pdbx_description
1 polymer ?
#
loop_
_entity_poly.entity_id
_entity_poly.type
_entity_poly.pdbx_seq_one_letter_code
_entity_poly.pdbx_strand_id
1 'polypeptide(L)'
;MRSIGKYVSVHDSLDVRRAAGNLLEHFTAEVDTVSDLLLLLDEGGDIIDKESRRRLVLKIWQIIDEDIAEGEYDLDEAEVYRRRLSNCILRFSEPGGCKSVDLNCVDICSVIRYLKSLSCSVLSWELISTLLERAGS
;
A
#
# COMPACT_ATOMS: atom_id res chain seq x y z
N MET A 1 -20.16 22.75 36.24
CA MET A 1 -19.15 21.78 35.78
C MET A 1 -19.63 21.18 34.46
N ARG A 2 -19.12 21.70 33.33
CA ARG A 2 -19.40 21.21 31.97
C ARG A 2 -18.06 21.10 31.23
N SER A 3 -18.00 20.14 30.30
CA SER A 3 -16.97 19.89 29.28
C SER A 3 -15.64 19.25 29.72
N ILE A 4 -15.68 17.97 30.10
CA ILE A 4 -14.60 17.01 29.84
C ILE A 4 -15.13 16.02 28.79
N GLY A 5 -15.39 16.52 27.59
CA GLY A 5 -15.93 15.75 26.47
C GLY A 5 -15.38 16.22 25.12
N LYS A 6 -14.23 16.90 25.16
CA LYS A 6 -13.48 17.40 24.01
C LYS A 6 -11.99 17.25 24.27
N TYR A 7 -11.55 16.02 24.50
CA TYR A 7 -10.13 15.72 24.49
C TYR A 7 -9.91 14.58 23.51
N VAL A 8 -9.12 14.92 22.48
CA VAL A 8 -8.47 14.05 21.49
C VAL A 8 -9.33 13.54 20.32
N SER A 9 -9.73 14.45 19.42
CA SER A 9 -9.86 14.13 17.98
C SER A 9 -8.63 14.60 17.19
N VAL A 10 -7.44 14.47 17.79
CA VAL A 10 -6.16 15.01 17.27
C VAL A 10 -5.59 14.15 16.12
N HIS A 11 -6.26 13.07 15.73
CA HIS A 11 -5.73 12.02 14.85
C HIS A 11 -5.93 12.21 13.33
N ASP A 12 -6.35 13.38 12.83
CA ASP A 12 -6.60 13.53 11.38
C ASP A 12 -6.07 14.83 10.78
N SER A 13 -4.91 15.30 11.26
CA SER A 13 -4.20 16.38 10.58
C SER A 13 -3.44 15.81 9.38
N LEU A 14 -3.87 16.17 8.17
CA LEU A 14 -3.19 15.81 6.92
C LEU A 14 -1.71 16.21 6.92
N ASP A 15 -1.37 17.33 7.56
CA ASP A 15 0.02 17.82 7.66
C ASP A 15 0.88 16.88 8.50
N VAL A 16 0.33 16.31 9.59
CA VAL A 16 1.03 15.32 10.41
C VAL A 16 1.24 14.02 9.64
N ARG A 17 0.21 13.55 8.91
CA ARG A 17 0.33 12.35 8.06
C ARG A 17 1.35 12.52 6.94
N ARG A 18 1.41 13.73 6.35
CA ARG A 18 2.43 14.09 5.34
C ARG A 18 3.83 14.15 5.94
N ALA A 19 3.99 14.76 7.12
CA ALA A 19 5.29 14.81 7.80
C ALA A 19 5.79 13.40 8.15
N ALA A 20 4.89 12.52 8.62
CA ALA A 20 5.20 11.11 8.86
C ALA A 20 5.58 10.38 7.57
N GLY A 21 4.85 10.65 6.48
CA GLY A 21 5.17 10.12 5.15
C GLY A 21 6.56 10.53 4.65
N ASN A 22 6.87 11.83 4.72
CA ASN A 22 8.19 12.35 4.37
C ASN A 22 9.31 11.74 5.22
N LEU A 23 9.08 11.57 6.53
CA LEU A 23 10.06 10.94 7.42
C LEU A 23 10.31 9.48 7.02
N LEU A 24 9.24 8.74 6.73
CA LEU A 24 9.33 7.36 6.29
C LEU A 24 10.06 7.25 4.94
N GLU A 25 9.82 8.17 4.02
CA GLU A 25 10.55 8.22 2.76
C GLU A 25 12.04 8.48 2.93
N HIS A 26 12.42 9.39 3.82
CA HIS A 26 13.83 9.63 4.11
C HIS A 26 14.49 8.39 4.73
N PHE A 27 13.80 7.73 5.65
CA PHE A 27 14.30 6.51 6.28
C PHE A 27 14.44 5.37 5.27
N THR A 28 13.43 5.19 4.42
CA THR A 28 13.41 4.12 3.43
C THR A 28 14.28 4.42 2.22
N ALA A 29 14.83 5.63 2.04
CA ALA A 29 15.63 5.99 0.87
C ALA A 29 16.81 5.02 0.63
N GLU A 30 17.48 4.61 1.70
CA GLU A 30 18.64 3.72 1.68
C GLU A 30 18.30 2.25 1.96
N VAL A 31 17.02 1.94 2.21
CA VAL A 31 16.56 0.56 2.42
C VAL A 31 16.25 -0.06 1.06
N ASP A 32 16.95 -1.15 0.76
CA ASP A 32 16.86 -1.95 -0.47
C ASP A 32 16.22 -3.33 -0.24
N THR A 33 15.98 -3.73 1.01
CA THR A 33 15.37 -5.02 1.35
C THR A 33 13.84 -4.96 1.27
N VAL A 34 13.25 -5.79 0.39
CA VAL A 34 11.78 -5.89 0.21
C VAL A 34 11.06 -6.25 1.52
N SER A 35 11.65 -7.11 2.35
CA SER A 35 11.08 -7.51 3.65
C SER A 35 10.90 -6.35 4.61
N ASP A 36 11.89 -5.46 4.70
CA ASP A 36 11.89 -4.37 5.67
C ASP A 36 10.95 -3.27 5.20
N LEU A 37 10.94 -2.98 3.90
CA LEU A 37 9.98 -2.05 3.31
C LEU A 37 8.53 -2.54 3.46
N LEU A 38 8.29 -3.84 3.33
CA LEU A 38 6.97 -4.43 3.57
C LEU A 38 6.56 -4.31 5.03
N LEU A 39 7.47 -4.55 5.99
CA LEU A 39 7.19 -4.38 7.41
C LEU A 39 6.84 -2.93 7.74
N LEU A 40 7.61 -1.98 7.21
CA LEU A 40 7.37 -0.54 7.40
C LEU A 40 6.05 -0.09 6.78
N LEU A 41 5.70 -0.61 5.60
CA LEU A 41 4.40 -0.38 5.00
C LEU A 41 3.30 -0.98 5.88
N ASP A 42 3.50 -2.19 6.41
CA ASP A 42 2.52 -2.89 7.23
C ASP A 42 2.20 -2.14 8.53
N GLU A 43 3.22 -1.63 9.21
CA GLU A 43 3.08 -0.93 10.50
C GLU A 43 2.72 0.56 10.35
N GLY A 44 3.19 1.21 9.28
CA GLY A 44 3.09 2.67 9.11
C GLY A 44 2.12 3.13 8.03
N GLY A 45 1.63 2.23 7.17
CA GLY A 45 0.88 2.58 5.96
C GLY A 45 -0.44 3.31 6.22
N ASP A 46 -1.08 3.06 7.35
CA ASP A 46 -2.33 3.69 7.81
C ASP A 46 -2.09 5.02 8.55
N ILE A 47 -0.86 5.29 8.97
CA ILE A 47 -0.48 6.53 9.66
C ILE A 47 -0.12 7.63 8.64
N ILE A 48 0.60 7.26 7.59
CA ILE A 48 1.10 8.20 6.57
C ILE A 48 0.01 8.68 5.61
N ASP A 49 0.29 9.77 4.91
CA ASP A 49 -0.60 10.24 3.86
C ASP A 49 -0.58 9.31 2.64
N LYS A 50 -1.63 9.44 1.85
CA LYS A 50 -1.86 8.58 0.70
C LYS A 50 -0.74 8.63 -0.34
N GLU A 51 -0.18 9.80 -0.60
CA GLU A 51 0.83 9.95 -1.64
C GLU A 51 2.14 9.28 -1.22
N SER A 52 2.53 9.45 0.05
CA SER A 52 3.70 8.76 0.58
C SER A 52 3.53 7.24 0.60
N ARG A 53 2.34 6.75 0.94
CA ARG A 53 2.00 5.32 0.83
C ARG A 53 2.13 4.81 -0.59
N ARG A 54 1.64 5.56 -1.59
CA ARG A 54 1.75 5.20 -3.00
C ARG A 54 3.21 5.10 -3.43
N ARG A 55 4.05 6.08 -3.06
CA ARG A 55 5.48 6.05 -3.39
C ARG A 55 6.19 4.86 -2.78
N LEU A 56 5.88 4.52 -1.52
CA LEU A 56 6.43 3.32 -0.87
C LEU A 56 6.00 2.03 -1.58
N VAL A 57 4.72 1.89 -1.93
CA VAL A 57 4.22 0.72 -2.70
C VAL A 57 4.93 0.58 -4.03
N LEU A 58 5.09 1.69 -4.77
CA LEU A 58 5.79 1.68 -6.06
C LEU A 58 7.26 1.30 -5.91
N LYS A 59 7.94 1.82 -4.87
CA LYS A 59 9.32 1.46 -4.56
C LYS A 59 9.45 -0.04 -4.30
N ILE A 60 8.58 -0.63 -3.48
CA ILE A 60 8.63 -2.07 -3.18
C ILE A 60 8.39 -2.90 -4.46
N TRP A 61 7.43 -2.51 -5.30
CA TRP A 61 7.21 -3.17 -6.59
C TRP A 61 8.44 -3.12 -7.49
N GLN A 62 9.10 -1.96 -7.54
CA GLN A 62 10.29 -1.76 -8.37
C GLN A 62 11.43 -2.66 -7.90
N ILE A 63 11.71 -2.70 -6.59
CA ILE A 63 12.78 -3.56 -6.05
C ILE A 63 12.49 -5.03 -6.32
N ILE A 64 11.25 -5.50 -6.13
CA ILE A 64 10.88 -6.88 -6.49
C ILE A 64 11.17 -7.18 -7.97
N ASP A 65 10.83 -6.26 -8.87
CA ASP A 65 11.08 -6.45 -10.31
C ASP A 65 12.58 -6.38 -10.65
N GLU A 66 13.37 -5.57 -9.93
CA GLU A 66 14.84 -5.47 -10.03
C GLU A 66 15.52 -6.76 -9.53
N ASP A 67 15.16 -7.26 -8.34
CA ASP A 67 15.73 -8.47 -7.74
C ASP A 67 15.49 -9.73 -8.61
N ILE A 68 14.33 -9.80 -9.28
CA ILE A 68 14.08 -10.85 -10.28
C ILE A 68 15.00 -10.71 -11.49
N ALA A 69 15.21 -9.48 -11.97
CA ALA A 69 16.03 -9.21 -13.15
C ALA A 69 17.52 -9.48 -12.87
N GLU A 70 17.98 -9.23 -11.65
CA GLU A 70 19.33 -9.52 -11.18
C GLU A 70 19.53 -10.99 -10.77
N GLY A 71 18.42 -11.74 -10.65
CA GLY A 71 18.43 -13.16 -10.30
C GLY A 71 18.65 -13.41 -8.80
N GLU A 72 18.42 -12.39 -7.97
CA GLU A 72 18.44 -12.50 -6.51
C GLU A 72 17.20 -13.25 -5.99
N TYR A 73 16.03 -13.01 -6.61
CA TYR A 73 14.81 -13.75 -6.34
C TYR A 73 14.46 -14.71 -7.47
N ASP A 74 14.01 -15.91 -7.10
CA ASP A 74 13.24 -16.74 -8.01
C ASP A 74 11.78 -16.24 -8.13
N LEU A 75 11.06 -16.78 -9.11
CA LEU A 75 9.68 -16.35 -9.36
C LEU A 75 8.73 -16.68 -8.21
N ASP A 76 9.01 -17.73 -7.43
CA ASP A 76 8.14 -18.16 -6.34
C ASP A 76 8.34 -17.25 -5.11
N GLU A 77 9.59 -16.90 -4.79
CA GLU A 77 9.94 -15.94 -3.75
C GLU A 77 9.38 -14.54 -4.06
N ALA A 78 9.58 -14.06 -5.29
CA ALA A 78 9.00 -12.80 -5.73
C ALA A 78 7.47 -12.80 -5.58
N GLU A 79 6.81 -13.90 -5.92
CA GLU A 79 5.35 -14.02 -5.81
C GLU A 79 4.87 -13.95 -4.36
N VAL A 80 5.65 -14.46 -3.40
CA VAL A 80 5.35 -14.29 -1.96
C VAL A 80 5.35 -12.81 -1.57
N TYR A 81 6.36 -12.05 -2.01
CA TYR A 81 6.45 -10.62 -1.71
C TYR A 81 5.34 -9.81 -2.39
N ARG A 82 5.04 -10.11 -3.66
CA ARG A 82 3.93 -9.48 -4.40
C ARG A 82 2.59 -9.70 -3.72
N ARG A 83 2.35 -10.91 -3.22
CA ARG A 83 1.13 -11.24 -2.46
C ARG A 83 1.06 -10.48 -1.14
N ARG A 84 2.17 -10.38 -0.41
CA ARG A 84 2.23 -9.59 0.84
C ARG A 84 1.97 -8.11 0.60
N LEU A 85 2.61 -7.53 -0.42
CA LEU A 85 2.39 -6.14 -0.82
C LEU A 85 0.92 -5.89 -1.15
N SER A 86 0.33 -6.78 -1.92
CA SER A 86 -1.08 -6.73 -2.30
C SER A 86 -2.01 -6.79 -1.09
N ASN A 87 -1.73 -7.65 -0.12
CA ASN A 87 -2.50 -7.72 1.14
C ASN A 87 -2.40 -6.40 1.94
N CYS A 88 -1.22 -5.78 1.99
CA CYS A 88 -1.05 -4.49 2.64
C CYS A 88 -1.95 -3.44 1.97
N ILE A 89 -1.91 -3.34 0.63
CA ILE A 89 -2.74 -2.42 -0.15
C ILE A 89 -4.24 -2.63 0.14
N LEU A 90 -4.70 -3.88 0.20
CA LEU A 90 -6.09 -4.22 0.50
C LEU A 90 -6.49 -3.84 1.92
N ARG A 91 -5.63 -4.07 2.91
CA ARG A 91 -5.91 -3.72 4.31
C ARG A 91 -6.14 -2.23 4.48
N PHE A 92 -5.39 -1.40 3.75
CA PHE A 92 -5.62 0.06 3.73
C PHE A 92 -6.90 0.46 2.98
N SER A 93 -7.55 -0.48 2.29
CA SER A 93 -8.75 -0.29 1.47
C SER A 93 -10.05 -0.76 2.14
N GLU A 94 -10.00 -1.48 3.27
CA GLU A 94 -11.21 -1.97 3.96
C GLU A 94 -11.89 -0.89 4.84
N PRO A 95 -13.23 -0.82 4.86
CA PRO A 95 -13.98 0.15 5.66
C PRO A 95 -13.94 -0.25 7.14
N GLY A 96 -12.96 0.29 7.85
CA GLY A 96 -12.72 0.06 9.28
C GLY A 96 -11.41 0.69 9.77
N GLY A 97 -10.42 0.84 8.87
CA GLY A 97 -9.17 1.59 9.10
C GLY A 97 -9.08 2.93 8.36
N CYS A 98 -9.87 3.11 7.30
CA CYS A 98 -9.99 4.35 6.53
C CYS A 98 -11.48 4.59 6.18
N LYS A 99 -12.04 5.76 6.55
CA LYS A 99 -13.47 6.09 6.34
C LYS A 99 -13.86 6.34 4.88
N SER A 100 -12.91 6.35 3.95
CA SER A 100 -13.17 6.45 2.53
C SER A 100 -12.12 5.67 1.75
N VAL A 101 -12.60 4.71 0.96
CA VAL A 101 -11.83 3.99 -0.05
C VAL A 101 -11.21 5.01 -0.99
N ASP A 102 -9.90 5.18 -0.96
CA ASP A 102 -9.22 6.04 -1.92
C ASP A 102 -8.32 5.20 -2.83
N LEU A 103 -8.96 4.51 -3.76
CA LEU A 103 -8.28 3.73 -4.80
C LEU A 103 -7.51 4.61 -5.79
N ASN A 104 -7.56 5.95 -5.70
CA ASN A 104 -6.69 6.79 -6.53
C ASN A 104 -5.20 6.73 -6.12
N CYS A 105 -4.82 5.95 -5.08
CA CYS A 105 -3.41 5.62 -4.83
C CYS A 105 -2.95 4.36 -5.55
N VAL A 106 -3.86 3.62 -6.15
CA VAL A 106 -3.56 2.38 -6.88
C VAL A 106 -3.64 2.72 -8.36
N ASP A 107 -2.50 2.86 -9.02
CA ASP A 107 -2.51 3.00 -10.47
C ASP A 107 -2.98 1.71 -11.14
N ILE A 108 -3.43 1.83 -12.38
CA ILE A 108 -3.92 0.69 -13.15
C ILE A 108 -2.86 -0.42 -13.30
N CYS A 109 -1.57 -0.05 -13.28
CA CYS A 109 -0.47 -1.00 -13.31
C CYS A 109 -0.42 -1.85 -12.03
N SER A 110 -0.66 -1.25 -10.87
CA SER A 110 -0.73 -1.90 -9.57
C SER A 110 -1.95 -2.81 -9.48
N VAL A 111 -3.09 -2.39 -10.05
CA VAL A 111 -4.28 -3.25 -10.19
C VAL A 111 -3.97 -4.46 -11.10
N ILE A 112 -3.36 -4.25 -12.26
CA ILE A 112 -3.01 -5.34 -13.19
C ILE A 112 -2.02 -6.31 -12.55
N ARG A 113 -1.00 -5.80 -11.85
CA ARG A 113 -0.03 -6.64 -11.13
C ARG A 113 -0.69 -7.41 -9.99
N TYR A 114 -1.60 -6.78 -9.25
CA TYR A 114 -2.40 -7.47 -8.24
C TYR A 114 -3.23 -8.60 -8.84
N LEU A 115 -3.98 -8.34 -9.91
CA LEU A 115 -4.75 -9.36 -10.60
C LEU A 115 -3.87 -10.51 -11.11
N LYS A 116 -2.64 -10.22 -11.56
CA LYS A 116 -1.66 -11.25 -11.95
C LYS A 116 -1.16 -12.09 -10.77
N SER A 117 -1.09 -11.52 -9.56
CA SER A 117 -0.66 -12.23 -8.34
C SER A 117 -1.76 -13.10 -7.70
N LEU A 118 -3.01 -12.93 -8.15
CA LEU A 118 -4.13 -13.72 -7.68
C LEU A 118 -4.23 -15.05 -8.43
N SER A 119 -4.61 -16.10 -7.71
CA SER A 119 -5.03 -17.34 -8.34
C SER A 119 -6.26 -17.10 -9.21
N CYS A 120 -6.32 -17.69 -10.41
CA CYS A 120 -7.48 -17.65 -11.29
C CYS A 120 -8.79 -18.12 -10.62
N SER A 121 -8.70 -18.90 -9.55
CA SER A 121 -9.86 -19.35 -8.76
C SER A 121 -10.54 -18.23 -7.96
N VAL A 122 -9.82 -17.14 -7.69
CA VAL A 122 -10.28 -15.98 -6.88
C VAL A 122 -10.68 -14.81 -7.78
N LEU A 123 -10.30 -14.84 -9.05
CA LEU A 123 -10.59 -13.81 -10.04
C LEU A 123 -12.03 -13.97 -10.58
N SER A 124 -12.98 -13.20 -10.02
CA SER A 124 -14.28 -13.01 -10.65
C SER A 124 -14.25 -11.79 -11.57
N TRP A 125 -15.03 -11.85 -12.66
CA TRP A 125 -15.15 -10.73 -13.59
C TRP A 125 -15.68 -9.46 -12.89
N GLU A 126 -16.56 -9.62 -11.91
CA GLU A 126 -17.11 -8.52 -11.11
C GLU A 126 -16.04 -7.84 -10.24
N LEU A 127 -15.09 -8.60 -9.67
CA LEU A 127 -13.96 -8.05 -8.94
C LEU A 127 -13.04 -7.24 -9.88
N ILE A 128 -12.74 -7.81 -11.04
CA ILE A 128 -11.88 -7.18 -12.07
C ILE A 128 -12.52 -5.88 -12.57
N SER A 129 -13.80 -5.91 -12.95
CA SER A 129 -14.49 -4.73 -13.48
C SER A 129 -14.59 -3.63 -12.43
N THR A 130 -14.90 -3.98 -11.18
CA THR A 130 -14.99 -3.00 -10.07
C THR A 130 -13.65 -2.34 -9.77
N LEU A 131 -12.54 -3.09 -9.83
CA LEU A 131 -11.20 -2.55 -9.61
C LEU A 131 -10.74 -1.66 -10.77
N LEU A 132 -11.03 -2.05 -12.01
CA LEU A 132 -10.67 -1.27 -13.20
C LEU A 132 -11.51 0.02 -13.33
N GLU A 133 -12.82 -0.05 -13.10
CA GLU A 133 -13.71 1.12 -13.12
C GLU A 133 -13.31 2.15 -12.06
N ARG A 134 -12.88 1.68 -10.87
CA ARG A 134 -12.45 2.56 -9.78
C ARG A 134 -11.04 3.11 -9.93
N ALA A 135 -10.17 2.48 -10.72
CA ALA A 135 -8.83 2.98 -11.03
C ALA A 135 -8.81 3.96 -12.22
N GLY A 136 -9.84 3.91 -13.08
CA GLY A 136 -9.97 4.77 -14.26
C GLY A 136 -10.83 6.03 -14.08
N SER A 137 -11.46 6.21 -12.91
CA SER A 137 -12.34 7.35 -12.59
C SER A 137 -11.62 8.47 -11.86
#